data_AF-A0A218Z8K6-F1
#
_entry.id   AF-A0A218Z8K6-F1
#
_cell.length_a   1.000
_cell.length_b   1.000
_cell.length_c   1.000
_cell.angle_alpha   90.00
_cell.angle_beta   90.00
_cell.angle_gamma   90.00
#
_symmetry.space_group_name_H-M   'P 1'
#
loop_
_entity.id
_entity.type
_entity.pdbx_description
1 polymer ?
#
loop_
_entity_poly.entity_id
_entity_poly.type
_entity_poly.pdbx_seq_one_letter_code
_entity_poly.pdbx_strand_id
1 'polypeptide(L)'
;MLFNTFSMIALLAAGSAIASPIITPADSLVEKRAGGQTWVVVVGDLNNPKAVTFTPNKINAAAGDTVQYQFVSANHTATQASGPDSACKPMKGGVNSGFMPVQQNAKQVKTFSMTVQDANTPMYMYCAAANHCQQGMVMTINANAKDAGAFRSNAAQAKNNVAAKKVQGGQAGQVSRQQVGQQGGGQQAQAQGAQGQKGQGAQGQKAQGAQGQKAQGAQGQAGQGKAQGAQKGNKQG
;
A
#
# COMPACT_ATOMS: atom_id res chain seq x y z
N MET A 1 -15.83 10.29 -99.21
CA MET A 1 -15.59 11.55 -98.50
C MET A 1 -14.98 11.21 -97.14
N LEU A 2 -13.81 11.81 -96.87
CA LEU A 2 -13.20 12.11 -95.58
C LEU A 2 -12.54 10.99 -94.73
N PHE A 3 -11.36 11.41 -94.23
CA PHE A 3 -10.29 10.78 -93.47
C PHE A 3 -10.65 10.45 -92.01
N ASN A 4 -9.95 9.51 -91.36
CA ASN A 4 -9.01 9.83 -90.26
C ASN A 4 -8.40 8.61 -89.56
N THR A 5 -7.24 8.91 -88.96
CA THR A 5 -6.16 8.09 -88.42
C THR A 5 -6.22 7.88 -86.89
N PHE A 6 -5.31 7.01 -86.41
CA PHE A 6 -4.79 6.82 -85.03
C PHE A 6 -5.67 6.13 -83.97
N SER A 7 -5.17 5.04 -83.36
CA SER A 7 -4.31 5.13 -82.15
C SER A 7 -4.00 3.74 -81.58
N MET A 8 -2.72 3.41 -81.42
CA MET A 8 -2.25 2.32 -80.54
C MET A 8 -2.34 2.78 -79.09
N ILE A 9 -2.93 1.96 -78.21
CA ILE A 9 -2.78 2.09 -76.76
C ILE A 9 -2.12 0.83 -76.23
N ALA A 10 -0.86 0.98 -75.81
CA ALA A 10 -0.16 0.03 -74.97
C ALA A 10 -0.67 0.17 -73.54
N LEU A 11 -1.15 -0.92 -72.93
CA LEU A 11 -1.46 -0.96 -71.51
C LEU A 11 -0.26 -1.54 -70.73
N LEU A 12 0.34 -0.69 -69.92
CA LEU A 12 1.41 -0.99 -68.98
C LEU A 12 0.86 -1.78 -67.78
N ALA A 13 1.60 -2.83 -67.38
CA ALA A 13 1.40 -3.55 -66.14
C ALA A 13 1.78 -2.69 -64.93
N ALA A 14 0.88 -2.53 -63.97
CA ALA A 14 1.17 -1.95 -62.66
C ALA A 14 1.23 -3.06 -61.61
N GLY A 15 2.45 -3.46 -61.23
CA GLY A 15 2.69 -4.31 -60.07
C GLY A 15 2.66 -3.47 -58.79
N SER A 16 1.76 -3.78 -57.86
CA SER A 16 1.66 -3.12 -56.57
C SER A 16 2.78 -3.61 -55.63
N ALA A 17 3.73 -2.73 -55.33
CA ALA A 17 4.69 -2.95 -54.25
C ALA A 17 4.00 -2.64 -52.91
N ILE A 18 3.60 -3.68 -52.17
CA ILE A 18 3.21 -3.58 -50.76
C ILE A 18 4.47 -3.39 -49.91
N ALA A 19 4.81 -2.13 -49.63
CA ALA A 19 5.78 -1.80 -48.60
C ALA A 19 5.17 -2.13 -47.23
N SER A 20 5.68 -3.16 -46.55
CA SER A 20 5.31 -3.45 -45.16
C SER A 20 5.94 -2.40 -44.24
N PRO A 21 5.22 -1.91 -43.22
CA PRO A 21 5.80 -0.97 -42.26
C PRO A 21 6.92 -1.66 -41.46
N ILE A 22 8.10 -1.04 -41.46
CA ILE A 22 9.21 -1.40 -40.58
C ILE A 22 8.84 -0.88 -39.19
N ILE A 23 8.28 -1.74 -38.35
CA ILE A 23 8.03 -1.45 -36.94
C ILE A 23 9.39 -1.46 -36.25
N THR A 24 9.85 -0.30 -35.79
CA THR A 24 11.05 -0.19 -34.97
C THR A 24 10.75 -0.69 -33.54
N PRO A 25 11.64 -1.47 -32.91
CA PRO A 25 11.40 -2.12 -31.61
C PRO A 25 11.37 -1.16 -30.40
N ALA A 26 11.39 0.16 -30.60
CA ALA A 26 11.39 1.15 -29.51
C ALA A 26 9.99 1.52 -29.01
N ASP A 27 8.94 1.32 -29.83
CA ASP A 27 7.55 1.68 -29.47
C ASP A 27 6.76 0.50 -28.85
N SER A 28 7.36 -0.70 -28.82
CA SER A 28 6.77 -1.92 -28.25
C SER A 28 7.15 -2.18 -26.78
N LEU A 29 7.90 -1.28 -26.13
CA LEU A 29 8.33 -1.47 -24.73
C LEU A 29 7.28 -1.03 -23.69
N VAL A 30 6.10 -0.58 -24.12
CA VAL A 30 4.92 -0.49 -23.26
C VAL A 30 4.05 -1.73 -23.51
N GLU A 31 4.64 -2.91 -23.31
CA GLU A 31 3.86 -4.12 -23.06
C GLU A 31 2.94 -3.77 -21.87
N LYS A 32 1.62 -3.82 -22.09
CA LYS A 32 0.62 -3.63 -21.04
C LYS A 32 0.99 -4.60 -19.90
N ARG A 33 1.56 -4.07 -18.80
CA ARG A 33 1.95 -4.90 -17.65
C ARG A 33 0.78 -5.80 -17.30
N ALA A 34 1.00 -7.11 -17.28
CA ALA A 34 0.02 -8.05 -16.76
C ALA A 34 -0.32 -7.59 -15.33
N GLY A 35 -1.61 -7.34 -15.07
CA GLY A 35 -2.07 -6.90 -13.75
C GLY A 35 -1.73 -7.91 -12.66
N GLY A 36 -1.76 -7.47 -11.42
CA GLY A 36 -1.53 -8.32 -10.24
C GLY A 36 -0.28 -7.94 -9.43
N GLN A 37 0.40 -6.85 -9.79
CA GLN A 37 1.45 -6.27 -8.96
C GLN A 37 0.82 -5.63 -7.71
N THR A 38 1.54 -5.63 -6.58
CA THR A 38 1.19 -4.81 -5.41
C THR A 38 1.99 -3.50 -5.39
N TRP A 39 1.28 -2.38 -5.39
CA TRP A 39 1.80 -1.04 -5.11
C TRP A 39 1.66 -0.75 -3.63
N VAL A 40 2.78 -0.58 -2.93
CA VAL A 40 2.79 -0.21 -1.51
C VAL A 40 2.73 1.31 -1.39
N VAL A 41 1.79 1.79 -0.57
CA VAL A 41 1.67 3.19 -0.17
C VAL A 41 1.76 3.26 1.34
N VAL A 42 2.85 3.82 1.87
CA VAL A 42 3.00 4.08 3.30
C VAL A 42 2.15 5.30 3.66
N VAL A 43 1.32 5.17 4.69
CA VAL A 43 0.42 6.21 5.21
C VAL A 43 0.91 6.65 6.58
N GLY A 44 1.34 7.91 6.68
CA GLY A 44 2.12 8.43 7.80
C GLY A 44 3.62 8.18 7.60
N ASP A 45 4.37 8.18 8.70
CA ASP A 45 5.82 7.94 8.70
C ASP A 45 6.22 7.13 9.94
N LEU A 46 7.20 6.23 9.80
CA LEU A 46 7.67 5.36 10.87
C LEU A 46 8.39 6.13 11.99
N ASN A 47 9.06 7.22 11.64
CA ASN A 47 9.92 8.01 12.51
C ASN A 47 9.28 9.34 12.92
N ASN A 48 8.25 9.80 12.20
CA ASN A 48 7.50 11.00 12.50
C ASN A 48 6.01 10.68 12.80
N PRO A 49 5.60 10.66 14.08
CA PRO A 49 4.22 10.34 14.47
C PRO A 49 3.22 11.44 14.09
N LYS A 50 3.68 12.59 13.60
CA LYS A 50 2.85 13.71 13.14
C LYS A 50 2.80 13.80 11.60
N ALA A 51 3.42 12.86 10.89
CA ALA A 51 3.45 12.90 9.43
C ALA A 51 2.05 12.75 8.83
N VAL A 52 1.71 13.64 7.90
CA VAL A 52 0.43 13.66 7.17
C VAL A 52 0.68 13.37 5.69
N THR A 53 1.14 12.15 5.39
CA THR A 53 1.62 11.81 4.03
C THR A 53 1.10 10.47 3.52
N PHE A 54 0.96 10.39 2.20
CA PHE A 54 0.95 9.15 1.43
C PHE A 54 2.29 9.05 0.69
N THR A 55 3.02 7.95 0.83
CA THR A 55 4.32 7.77 0.21
C THR A 55 4.37 6.44 -0.55
N PRO A 56 4.47 6.45 -1.89
CA PRO A 56 4.42 7.62 -2.78
C PRO A 56 3.02 8.25 -2.83
N ASN A 57 2.93 9.54 -3.19
CA ASN A 57 1.66 10.26 -3.36
C ASN A 57 1.16 10.28 -4.83
N LYS A 58 1.86 9.60 -5.73
CA LYS A 58 1.41 9.38 -7.11
C LYS A 58 1.89 8.00 -7.55
N ILE A 59 1.00 7.21 -8.12
CA ILE A 59 1.34 5.93 -8.74
C ILE A 59 0.64 5.77 -10.09
N ASN A 60 1.26 4.99 -10.97
CA ASN A 60 0.69 4.60 -12.26
C ASN A 60 0.56 3.07 -12.26
N ALA A 61 -0.64 2.56 -12.02
CA ALA A 61 -0.95 1.15 -11.82
C ALA A 61 -1.80 0.58 -12.97
N ALA A 62 -1.55 -0.67 -13.34
CA ALA A 62 -2.33 -1.37 -14.35
C ALA A 62 -3.66 -1.87 -13.78
N ALA A 63 -4.64 -2.15 -14.64
CA ALA A 63 -5.86 -2.83 -14.23
C ALA A 63 -5.51 -4.22 -13.70
N GLY A 64 -6.07 -4.59 -12.54
CA GLY A 64 -5.76 -5.83 -11.81
C GLY A 64 -4.65 -5.67 -10.76
N ASP A 65 -3.89 -4.57 -10.77
CA ASP A 65 -2.94 -4.29 -9.70
C ASP A 65 -3.65 -4.04 -8.37
N THR A 66 -2.96 -4.35 -7.26
CA THR A 66 -3.40 -4.03 -5.91
C THR A 66 -2.66 -2.81 -5.39
N VAL A 67 -3.37 -1.84 -4.82
CA VAL A 67 -2.78 -0.76 -4.02
C VAL A 67 -2.98 -1.11 -2.55
N GLN A 68 -1.88 -1.34 -1.84
CA GLN A 68 -1.87 -1.62 -0.42
C GLN A 68 -1.38 -0.41 0.37
N TYR A 69 -2.32 0.22 1.07
CA TYR A 69 -2.05 1.28 2.04
C TYR A 69 -1.55 0.64 3.33
N GLN A 70 -0.37 1.04 3.82
CA GLN A 70 0.20 0.59 5.07
C GLN A 70 0.23 1.75 6.07
N PHE A 71 -0.64 1.72 7.08
CA PHE A 71 -0.82 2.77 8.06
C PHE A 71 0.16 2.58 9.21
N VAL A 72 1.17 3.44 9.33
CA VAL A 72 2.34 3.14 10.18
C VAL A 72 2.37 3.93 11.49
N SER A 73 1.61 5.01 11.57
CA SER A 73 1.51 5.90 12.73
C SER A 73 0.20 6.69 12.71
N ALA A 74 -0.11 7.33 13.83
CA ALA A 74 -1.27 8.18 14.04
C ALA A 74 -2.60 7.52 13.61
N ASN A 75 -3.55 8.30 13.11
CA ASN A 75 -4.85 7.83 12.66
C ASN A 75 -5.20 8.51 11.33
N HIS A 76 -5.18 7.73 10.25
CA HIS A 76 -5.42 8.22 8.89
C HIS A 76 -6.49 7.38 8.19
N THR A 77 -6.91 7.84 7.01
CA THR A 77 -7.78 7.10 6.09
C THR A 77 -7.16 7.12 4.69
N ALA A 78 -7.54 6.17 3.84
CA ALA A 78 -7.50 6.31 2.38
C ALA A 78 -8.96 6.40 1.89
N THR A 79 -9.39 7.60 1.51
CA THR A 79 -10.77 7.87 1.05
C THR A 79 -10.74 8.43 -0.37
N GLN A 80 -11.58 7.91 -1.26
CA GLN A 80 -11.66 8.36 -2.65
C GLN A 80 -12.57 9.58 -2.79
N ALA A 81 -12.08 10.59 -3.50
CA ALA A 81 -12.86 11.70 -4.05
C ALA A 81 -13.25 11.40 -5.50
N SER A 82 -14.33 12.02 -6.00
CA SER A 82 -14.83 11.78 -7.36
C SER A 82 -13.98 12.44 -8.46
N GLY A 83 -13.04 13.30 -8.10
CA GLY A 83 -12.27 14.12 -9.02
C GLY A 83 -11.51 15.24 -8.33
N PRO A 84 -10.68 15.99 -9.08
CA PRO A 84 -9.83 17.06 -8.54
C PRO A 84 -10.64 18.17 -7.83
N ASP A 85 -11.84 18.48 -8.31
CA ASP A 85 -12.70 19.55 -7.76
C ASP A 85 -13.49 19.12 -6.51
N SER A 86 -13.43 17.84 -6.17
CA SER A 86 -14.11 17.25 -5.01
C SER A 86 -13.15 16.92 -3.87
N ALA A 87 -11.98 17.57 -3.83
CA ALA A 87 -11.00 17.37 -2.77
C ALA A 87 -11.63 17.48 -1.37
N CYS A 88 -11.18 16.59 -0.49
CA CYS A 88 -11.65 16.47 0.89
C CYS A 88 -13.15 16.11 1.06
N LYS A 89 -13.78 15.59 0.00
CA LYS A 89 -15.17 15.10 0.01
C LYS A 89 -15.23 13.66 -0.54
N PRO A 90 -15.98 12.76 0.12
CA PRO A 90 -16.00 11.36 -0.29
C PRO A 90 -16.87 11.16 -1.52
N MET A 91 -16.38 10.35 -2.45
CA MET A 91 -17.15 9.83 -3.58
C MET A 91 -18.23 8.85 -3.07
N LYS A 92 -19.47 9.03 -3.51
CA LYS A 92 -20.54 8.05 -3.23
C LYS A 92 -20.18 6.71 -3.87
N GLY A 93 -20.08 5.66 -3.07
CA GLY A 93 -19.68 4.33 -3.56
C GLY A 93 -18.18 4.17 -3.82
N GLY A 94 -17.36 5.21 -3.62
CA GLY A 94 -15.91 5.16 -3.83
C GLY A 94 -15.16 4.48 -2.68
N VAL A 95 -13.88 4.17 -2.90
CA VAL A 95 -13.05 3.48 -1.90
C VAL A 95 -12.96 4.27 -0.59
N ASN A 96 -13.05 3.56 0.54
CA ASN A 96 -12.76 4.11 1.86
C ASN A 96 -12.23 3.02 2.80
N SER A 97 -11.03 3.23 3.36
CA SER A 97 -10.47 2.33 4.38
C SER A 97 -11.13 2.46 5.74
N GLY A 98 -11.83 3.57 6.00
CA GLY A 98 -12.12 4.02 7.36
C GLY A 98 -10.86 4.49 8.10
N PHE A 99 -11.02 4.84 9.37
CA PHE A 99 -9.94 5.27 10.25
C PHE A 99 -9.08 4.08 10.69
N MET A 100 -7.78 4.17 10.44
CA MET A 100 -6.80 3.14 10.73
C MET A 100 -5.79 3.61 11.80
N PRO A 101 -6.17 3.64 13.09
CA PRO A 101 -5.28 4.10 14.15
C PRO A 101 -4.16 3.09 14.40
N VAL A 102 -2.92 3.57 14.44
CA VAL A 102 -1.71 2.81 14.74
C VAL A 102 -0.84 3.60 15.72
N GLN A 103 -0.52 2.98 16.85
CA GLN A 103 0.36 3.57 17.84
C GLN A 103 1.80 3.67 17.32
N GLN A 104 2.51 4.70 17.77
CA GLN A 104 3.94 4.81 17.49
C GLN A 104 4.66 3.58 18.05
N ASN A 105 5.58 3.00 17.26
CA ASN A 105 6.36 1.80 17.61
C ASN A 105 5.57 0.47 17.72
N ALA A 106 4.32 0.39 17.27
CA ALA A 106 3.57 -0.86 17.24
C ALA A 106 4.31 -1.98 16.46
N LYS A 107 4.32 -3.22 16.95
CA LYS A 107 5.02 -4.32 16.26
C LYS A 107 4.38 -4.72 14.92
N GLN A 108 3.09 -4.43 14.78
CA GLN A 108 2.31 -4.63 13.56
C GLN A 108 1.65 -3.31 13.16
N VAL A 109 1.48 -3.13 11.86
CA VAL A 109 0.80 -1.98 11.26
C VAL A 109 -0.44 -2.45 10.52
N LYS A 110 -1.42 -1.55 10.37
CA LYS A 110 -2.67 -1.87 9.66
C LYS A 110 -2.47 -1.69 8.17
N THR A 111 -3.16 -2.50 7.37
CA THR A 111 -3.19 -2.35 5.92
C THR A 111 -4.61 -2.24 5.39
N PHE A 112 -4.76 -1.59 4.24
CA PHE A 112 -5.98 -1.62 3.44
C PHE A 112 -5.59 -1.84 1.98
N SER A 113 -6.14 -2.87 1.34
CA SER A 113 -5.79 -3.26 -0.03
C SER A 113 -7.00 -3.10 -0.95
N MET A 114 -6.82 -2.40 -2.05
CA MET A 114 -7.84 -2.25 -3.10
C MET A 114 -7.29 -2.68 -4.46
N THR A 115 -8.14 -3.17 -5.34
CA THR A 115 -7.76 -3.50 -6.72
C THR A 115 -8.07 -2.35 -7.66
N VAL A 116 -7.12 -2.01 -8.53
CA VAL A 116 -7.32 -1.06 -9.62
C VAL A 116 -8.17 -1.74 -10.69
N GLN A 117 -9.40 -1.26 -10.88
CA GLN A 117 -10.34 -1.89 -11.83
C GLN A 117 -10.06 -1.48 -13.28
N ASP A 118 -9.72 -0.21 -13.49
CA ASP A 118 -9.45 0.36 -14.80
C ASP A 118 -8.23 1.28 -14.74
N ALA A 119 -7.24 1.03 -15.61
CA ALA A 119 -6.02 1.81 -15.70
C ALA A 119 -6.26 3.22 -16.27
N ASN A 120 -7.35 3.42 -17.02
CA ASN A 120 -7.68 4.68 -17.68
C ASN A 120 -8.57 5.60 -16.85
N THR A 121 -9.04 5.14 -15.68
CA THR A 121 -9.86 5.93 -14.76
C THR A 121 -8.98 6.43 -13.61
N PRO A 122 -8.64 7.73 -13.55
CA PRO A 122 -7.88 8.29 -12.44
C PRO A 122 -8.62 8.16 -11.10
N MET A 123 -7.89 7.83 -10.05
CA MET A 123 -8.40 7.85 -8.67
C MET A 123 -7.71 8.95 -7.88
N TYR A 124 -8.50 9.67 -7.08
CA TYR A 124 -8.07 10.78 -6.25
C TYR A 124 -8.33 10.42 -4.80
N MET A 125 -7.26 10.23 -4.02
CA MET A 125 -7.36 9.72 -2.66
C MET A 125 -6.93 10.78 -1.66
N TYR A 126 -7.64 10.91 -0.55
CA TYR A 126 -7.33 11.86 0.50
C TYR A 126 -7.47 11.24 1.89
N CYS A 127 -6.85 11.90 2.87
CA CYS A 127 -7.04 11.56 4.27
C CYS A 127 -8.13 12.42 4.90
N ALA A 128 -9.18 11.77 5.41
CA ALA A 128 -10.34 12.40 6.03
C ALA A 128 -10.16 12.70 7.52
N ALA A 129 -8.96 12.52 8.06
CA ALA A 129 -8.65 12.84 9.46
C ALA A 129 -8.36 14.33 9.64
N ALA A 130 -8.99 14.95 10.65
CA ALA A 130 -8.81 16.35 11.00
C ALA A 130 -8.75 17.26 9.76
N ASN A 131 -7.72 18.11 9.64
CA ASN A 131 -7.42 18.91 8.46
C ASN A 131 -6.31 18.30 7.58
N HIS A 132 -6.05 16.99 7.64
CA HIS A 132 -4.93 16.37 6.91
C HIS A 132 -5.04 16.56 5.39
N CYS A 133 -6.25 16.47 4.83
CA CYS A 133 -6.47 16.74 3.41
C CYS A 133 -6.01 18.16 3.02
N GLN A 134 -6.38 19.16 3.81
CA GLN A 134 -5.97 20.56 3.63
C GLN A 134 -4.47 20.76 3.81
N GLN A 135 -3.82 19.94 4.66
CA GLN A 135 -2.37 19.93 4.81
C GLN A 135 -1.65 19.25 3.63
N GLY A 136 -2.38 18.84 2.58
CA GLY A 136 -1.82 18.21 1.40
C GLY A 136 -1.70 16.69 1.50
N MET A 137 -2.36 16.04 2.47
CA MET A 137 -2.42 14.59 2.56
C MET A 137 -3.41 14.03 1.53
N VAL A 138 -2.96 14.09 0.28
CA VAL A 138 -3.64 13.63 -0.92
C VAL A 138 -2.69 12.82 -1.79
N MET A 139 -3.23 11.88 -2.56
CA MET A 139 -2.49 11.16 -3.58
C MET A 139 -3.36 10.87 -4.80
N THR A 140 -2.71 10.54 -5.92
CA THR A 140 -3.40 10.12 -7.13
C THR A 140 -2.91 8.79 -7.67
N ILE A 141 -3.81 8.08 -8.35
CA ILE A 141 -3.54 6.84 -9.05
C ILE A 141 -3.97 7.08 -10.49
N ASN A 142 -3.07 6.89 -11.45
CA ASN A 142 -3.32 7.06 -12.89
C ASN A 142 -3.78 8.46 -13.33
N ALA A 143 -3.66 9.49 -12.48
CA ALA A 143 -3.94 10.87 -12.88
C ALA A 143 -2.77 11.49 -13.66
N ASN A 144 -3.12 12.30 -14.66
CA ASN A 144 -2.15 13.16 -15.33
C ASN A 144 -1.61 14.25 -14.36
N ALA A 145 -0.52 14.93 -14.75
CA ALA A 145 0.14 15.91 -13.89
C ALA A 145 -0.73 17.13 -13.58
N LYS A 146 -1.53 17.59 -14.55
CA LYS A 146 -2.44 18.73 -14.38
C LYS A 146 -3.48 18.45 -13.31
N ASP A 147 -4.14 17.30 -13.38
CA ASP A 147 -5.23 16.98 -12.45
C ASP A 147 -4.70 16.59 -11.06
N ALA A 148 -3.52 15.98 -10.98
CA ALA A 148 -2.84 15.79 -9.70
C ALA A 148 -2.48 17.13 -9.02
N GLY A 149 -2.02 18.11 -9.81
CA GLY A 149 -1.76 19.46 -9.34
C GLY A 149 -3.04 20.17 -8.88
N ALA A 150 -4.11 20.08 -9.67
CA ALA A 150 -5.42 20.63 -9.34
C ALA A 150 -5.98 20.03 -8.05
N PHE A 151 -5.94 18.70 -7.89
CA PHE A 151 -6.42 18.02 -6.68
C PHE A 151 -5.69 18.49 -5.43
N ARG A 152 -4.36 18.63 -5.49
CA ARG A 152 -3.56 19.17 -4.37
C ARG A 152 -3.90 20.62 -4.05
N SER A 153 -4.05 21.47 -5.08
CA SER A 153 -4.41 22.88 -4.90
C SER A 153 -5.81 23.03 -4.27
N ASN A 154 -6.78 22.30 -4.80
CA ASN A 154 -8.15 22.31 -4.31
C ASN A 154 -8.25 21.75 -2.88
N ALA A 155 -7.44 20.74 -2.53
CA ALA A 155 -7.36 20.21 -1.17
C ALA A 155 -6.89 21.29 -0.18
N ALA A 156 -5.82 22.02 -0.50
CA ALA A 156 -5.31 23.10 0.34
C ALA A 156 -6.33 24.23 0.58
N GLN A 157 -7.23 24.46 -0.39
CA GLN A 157 -8.28 25.48 -0.32
C GLN A 157 -9.60 24.94 0.27
N ALA A 158 -9.70 23.65 0.56
CA ALA A 158 -10.94 23.03 1.00
C ALA A 158 -11.34 23.49 2.40
N LYS A 159 -12.54 24.05 2.53
CA LYS A 159 -13.07 24.56 3.81
C LYS A 159 -13.38 23.45 4.83
N ASN A 160 -13.72 22.26 4.35
CA ASN A 160 -14.15 21.14 5.17
C ASN A 160 -13.42 19.86 4.75
N ASN A 161 -13.20 18.95 5.71
CA ASN A 161 -12.73 17.59 5.46
C ASN A 161 -13.80 16.60 5.90
N VAL A 162 -14.33 15.82 4.96
CA VAL A 162 -15.50 14.97 5.22
C VAL A 162 -15.08 13.51 5.17
N ALA A 163 -15.38 12.75 6.23
CA ALA A 163 -15.18 11.31 6.25
C ALA A 163 -16.32 10.56 5.54
N ALA A 164 -15.98 9.51 4.81
CA ALA A 164 -16.96 8.55 4.31
C ALA A 164 -17.53 7.72 5.46
N LYS A 165 -18.82 7.39 5.38
CA LYS A 165 -19.56 6.70 6.45
C LYS A 165 -19.30 5.20 6.53
N LYS A 166 -18.91 4.57 5.42
CA LYS A 166 -18.77 3.12 5.29
C LYS A 166 -17.39 2.76 4.78
N VAL A 167 -16.77 1.74 5.38
CA VAL A 167 -15.59 1.08 4.81
C VAL A 167 -16.03 0.30 3.57
N GLN A 168 -15.37 0.50 2.43
CA GLN A 168 -15.73 -0.13 1.16
C GLN A 168 -14.61 -0.05 0.12
N GLY A 169 -14.71 -0.89 -0.91
CA GLY A 169 -13.80 -0.86 -2.07
C GLY A 169 -12.42 -1.47 -1.82
N GLY A 170 -12.25 -2.24 -0.74
CA GLY A 170 -11.00 -2.92 -0.41
C GLY A 170 -11.11 -3.75 0.86
N GLN A 171 -10.00 -4.36 1.26
CA GLN A 171 -9.91 -5.28 2.40
C GLN A 171 -8.90 -4.78 3.43
N ALA A 172 -9.29 -4.79 4.71
CA ALA A 172 -8.38 -4.48 5.81
C ALA A 172 -7.47 -5.69 6.13
N GLY A 173 -6.26 -5.41 6.59
CA GLY A 173 -5.28 -6.41 6.99
C GLY A 173 -4.23 -5.84 7.93
N GLN A 174 -3.13 -6.58 8.10
CA GLN A 174 -1.97 -6.14 8.88
C GLN A 174 -0.67 -6.71 8.29
N VAL A 175 0.45 -6.04 8.54
CA VAL A 175 1.81 -6.55 8.27
C VAL A 175 2.72 -6.24 9.46
N SER A 176 3.84 -6.96 9.60
CA SER A 176 4.83 -6.60 10.62
C SER A 176 5.46 -5.24 10.31
N ARG A 177 5.88 -4.51 11.34
CA ARG A 177 6.53 -3.19 11.15
C ARG A 177 7.82 -3.30 10.32
N GLN A 178 8.51 -4.44 10.41
CA GLN A 178 9.72 -4.74 9.65
C GLN A 178 9.47 -4.91 8.14
N GLN A 179 8.23 -5.24 7.76
CA GLN A 179 7.83 -5.44 6.36
C GLN A 179 7.28 -4.16 5.71
N VAL A 180 7.23 -3.04 6.44
CA VAL A 180 6.72 -1.78 5.90
C VAL A 180 7.54 -1.33 4.69
N GLY A 181 6.86 -0.91 3.63
CA GLY A 181 7.49 -0.42 2.40
C GLY A 181 8.03 -1.51 1.47
N GLN A 182 8.03 -2.78 1.88
CA GLN A 182 8.47 -3.88 1.03
C GLN A 182 7.38 -4.25 0.01
N GLN A 183 7.71 -4.18 -1.28
CA GLN A 183 6.85 -4.68 -2.35
C GLN A 183 6.91 -6.22 -2.34
N GLY A 184 5.81 -6.87 -1.94
CA GLY A 184 5.70 -8.32 -1.88
C GLY A 184 5.79 -8.88 -0.46
N GLY A 185 4.67 -8.84 0.26
CA GLY A 185 4.55 -9.44 1.59
C GLY A 185 3.12 -9.80 1.98
N GLY A 186 2.22 -9.93 0.99
CA GLY A 186 0.88 -10.46 1.22
C GLY A 186 0.90 -11.97 1.07
N GLN A 187 1.43 -12.70 2.06
CA GLN A 187 0.96 -14.07 2.23
C GLN A 187 -0.55 -13.98 2.47
N GLN A 188 -1.31 -14.54 1.52
CA GLN A 188 -2.73 -14.79 1.66
C GLN A 188 -2.96 -15.38 3.06
N ALA A 189 -3.74 -14.69 3.89
CA ALA A 189 -4.21 -15.27 5.13
C ALA A 189 -5.12 -16.46 4.77
N GLN A 190 -4.55 -17.66 4.69
CA GLN A 190 -5.33 -18.89 4.70
C GLN A 190 -5.94 -19.05 6.08
N ALA A 191 -7.27 -19.10 6.09
CA ALA A 191 -8.06 -19.45 7.25
C ALA A 191 -7.59 -20.80 7.82
N GLN A 192 -7.10 -20.77 9.06
CA GLN A 192 -6.88 -21.98 9.85
C GLN A 192 -8.22 -22.44 10.42
N GLY A 193 -8.61 -23.66 10.07
CA GLY A 193 -9.77 -24.32 10.66
C GLY A 193 -9.84 -25.79 10.26
N ALA A 194 -9.16 -26.66 11.03
CA ALA A 194 -9.70 -27.92 11.55
C ALA A 194 -8.57 -28.78 12.14
N GLN A 195 -8.72 -29.09 13.43
CA GLN A 195 -7.91 -30.03 14.19
C GLN A 195 -8.15 -31.47 13.72
N GLY A 196 -7.10 -32.28 13.75
CA GLY A 196 -7.18 -33.74 13.65
C GLY A 196 -5.88 -34.38 14.14
N GLN A 197 -5.88 -34.83 15.39
CA GLN A 197 -4.80 -35.60 15.99
C GLN A 197 -4.76 -37.05 15.45
N LYS A 198 -3.55 -37.62 15.38
CA LYS A 198 -3.07 -38.82 16.13
C LYS A 198 -2.38 -39.91 15.27
N GLY A 199 -1.24 -40.41 15.78
CA GLY A 199 -0.56 -41.67 15.41
C GLY A 199 0.95 -41.45 15.20
N GLN A 200 1.82 -41.53 16.23
CA GLN A 200 2.46 -42.71 16.85
C GLN A 200 3.31 -43.61 15.93
N GLY A 201 4.62 -43.69 16.23
CA GLY A 201 5.63 -44.67 15.80
C GLY A 201 7.04 -44.07 15.97
N ALA A 202 7.79 -44.34 17.05
CA ALA A 202 8.79 -45.42 17.18
C ALA A 202 9.88 -45.34 16.07
N GLN A 203 11.19 -45.25 16.28
CA GLN A 203 12.11 -45.83 17.28
C GLN A 203 13.55 -45.29 17.05
N GLY A 204 14.39 -45.31 18.09
CA GLY A 204 15.87 -45.38 18.02
C GLY A 204 16.58 -44.06 17.68
N GLN A 205 17.72 -43.67 18.26
CA GLN A 205 18.80 -44.43 18.86
C GLN A 205 19.46 -43.63 20.00
N LYS A 206 19.99 -44.39 20.95
CA LYS A 206 20.69 -43.97 22.17
C LYS A 206 22.18 -43.86 21.87
N ALA A 207 22.87 -42.84 22.40
CA ALA A 207 24.13 -42.99 23.16
C ALA A 207 24.77 -41.62 23.43
N GLN A 208 25.03 -41.33 24.71
CA GLN A 208 26.29 -40.88 25.31
C GLN A 208 26.00 -40.09 26.59
N GLY A 209 26.63 -40.47 27.69
CA GLY A 209 26.48 -39.81 28.98
C GLY A 209 27.11 -40.63 30.10
N ALA A 210 28.43 -40.51 30.22
CA ALA A 210 29.24 -41.07 31.29
C ALA A 210 29.00 -40.33 32.62
N GLN A 211 29.28 -41.06 33.69
CA GLN A 211 29.02 -40.76 35.10
C GLN A 211 29.88 -39.62 35.64
N GLY A 212 29.32 -38.88 36.61
CA GLY A 212 30.06 -37.99 37.51
C GLY A 212 29.24 -37.75 38.78
N GLN A 213 29.70 -38.32 39.89
CA GLN A 213 29.03 -38.36 41.19
C GLN A 213 29.33 -37.12 42.05
N LYS A 214 28.26 -36.59 42.67
CA LYS A 214 28.08 -36.28 44.11
C LYS A 214 28.98 -35.25 44.84
N ALA A 215 28.34 -34.21 45.41
CA ALA A 215 28.50 -33.66 46.78
C ALA A 215 27.36 -32.62 46.99
N GLN A 216 26.34 -32.81 47.84
CA GLN A 216 26.23 -32.74 49.32
C GLN A 216 26.56 -31.38 49.99
N GLY A 217 25.52 -30.79 50.59
CA GLY A 217 25.54 -29.86 51.74
C GLY A 217 25.63 -28.37 51.41
N ALA A 218 25.00 -27.43 52.11
CA ALA A 218 24.05 -27.43 53.23
C ALA A 218 23.49 -25.99 53.40
N GLN A 219 22.25 -25.90 53.90
CA GLN A 219 21.67 -25.00 54.91
C GLN A 219 22.07 -23.51 55.07
N GLY A 220 21.03 -22.69 55.38
CA GLY A 220 21.10 -21.50 56.25
C GLY A 220 20.70 -20.19 55.57
N GLN A 221 19.44 -19.73 55.68
CA GLN A 221 18.85 -18.87 56.74
C GLN A 221 19.14 -17.36 56.64
N ALA A 222 18.05 -16.62 56.40
CA ALA A 222 17.51 -15.44 57.11
C ALA A 222 18.35 -14.17 57.42
N GLY A 223 17.67 -13.02 57.28
CA GLY A 223 17.99 -11.69 57.87
C GLY A 223 17.68 -10.57 56.87
N GLN A 224 16.54 -9.85 56.87
CA GLN A 224 16.03 -8.82 57.81
C GLN A 224 16.99 -7.65 58.15
N GLY A 225 16.48 -6.41 57.96
CA GLY A 225 17.02 -5.13 58.46
C GLY A 225 16.95 -4.02 57.40
N LYS A 226 15.89 -3.19 57.27
CA LYS A 226 15.52 -1.96 58.03
C LYS A 226 16.62 -0.90 58.19
N ALA A 227 16.35 0.31 57.67
CA ALA A 227 16.51 1.66 58.27
C ALA A 227 16.51 2.71 57.14
N GLN A 228 15.53 3.63 57.01
CA GLN A 228 15.27 4.87 57.77
C GLN A 228 16.20 6.06 57.41
N GLY A 229 15.56 7.22 57.19
CA GLY A 229 16.16 8.57 57.10
C GLY A 229 15.55 9.36 55.93
N ALA A 230 14.51 10.19 56.09
CA ALA A 230 14.53 11.58 56.60
C ALA A 230 15.47 12.48 55.76
N GLN A 231 15.15 13.70 55.31
CA GLN A 231 14.33 14.77 55.88
C GLN A 231 14.32 15.97 54.89
N LYS A 232 13.27 16.82 54.96
CA LYS A 232 13.21 18.29 54.68
C LYS A 232 13.69 18.80 53.30
N GLY A 233 13.02 19.73 52.62
CA GLY A 233 12.03 20.74 53.01
C GLY A 233 12.39 22.08 52.35
N ASN A 234 11.37 22.91 52.04
CA ASN A 234 11.45 24.35 51.70
C ASN A 234 12.09 24.72 50.34
N LYS A 235 11.69 25.78 49.61
CA LYS A 235 10.71 26.86 49.83
C LYS A 235 10.53 27.63 48.50
N GLN A 236 9.31 28.13 48.29
CA GLN A 236 8.92 29.44 47.74
C GLN A 236 9.76 30.13 46.64
N GLY A 237 9.03 30.53 45.59
CA GLY A 237 9.37 31.57 44.62
C GLY A 237 8.25 31.68 43.61
#